data_AF-A0A059C5K5-F1
#
_entry.id   AF-A0A059C5K5-F1
#
_cell.length_a   1.000
_cell.length_b   1.000
_cell.length_c   1.000
_cell.angle_alpha   90.00
_cell.angle_beta   90.00
_cell.angle_gamma   90.00
#
_symmetry.space_group_name_H-M   'P 1'
#
loop_
_entity.id
_entity.type
_entity.pdbx_description
1 polymer ?
#
loop_
_entity_poly.entity_id
_entity_poly.type
_entity_poly.pdbx_seq_one_letter_code
_entity_poly.pdbx_strand_id
1 'polypeptide(L)'
;MEESSEGRNRGTPLACAACKLLRRRCMQDCLFAPYFPASEPHKFTNVHKVFGASNVNKMLQDLPEDQRANTVSSLVYEANARVRDPVNGCVGEITALQSQLADKIAEVERLQVLLEAEKSNRSPSS
;
A
#
# COMPACT_ATOMS: atom_id res chain seq x y z
N MET A 1 27.42 3.79 -41.07
CA MET A 1 27.57 5.14 -40.49
C MET A 1 26.30 5.88 -40.81
N GLU A 2 25.36 5.89 -39.87
CA GLU A 2 24.26 6.87 -39.87
C GLU A 2 24.19 7.40 -38.44
N GLU A 3 24.76 8.59 -38.27
CA GLU A 3 24.43 9.48 -37.17
C GLU A 3 22.99 9.97 -37.37
N SER A 4 22.18 9.88 -36.33
CA SER A 4 21.04 10.78 -36.17
C SER A 4 21.06 11.30 -34.75
N SER A 5 21.36 12.58 -34.73
CA SER A 5 21.48 13.48 -33.60
C SER A 5 20.10 13.88 -33.10
N GLU A 6 19.76 13.53 -31.87
CA GLU A 6 18.64 14.15 -31.17
C GLU A 6 19.09 14.70 -29.81
N GLY A 7 19.15 16.04 -29.77
CA GLY A 7 18.34 16.79 -28.82
C GLY A 7 18.72 16.70 -27.35
N ARG A 8 19.72 17.50 -26.97
CA ARG A 8 20.06 17.86 -25.59
C ARG A 8 18.86 18.48 -24.86
N ASN A 9 18.23 17.76 -23.93
CA ASN A 9 17.43 18.36 -22.85
C ASN A 9 18.18 18.23 -21.52
N ARG A 10 19.07 19.19 -21.23
CA ARG A 10 19.66 19.33 -19.88
C ARG A 10 18.69 20.10 -18.98
N GLY A 11 17.50 19.55 -18.78
CA GLY A 11 16.74 19.82 -17.56
C GLY A 11 17.51 19.21 -16.39
N THR A 12 17.67 19.94 -15.30
CA THR A 12 18.10 19.33 -14.03
C THR A 12 17.23 18.09 -13.79
N PRO A 13 17.80 16.89 -13.55
CA PRO A 13 17.02 15.71 -13.23
C PRO A 13 16.07 16.07 -12.09
N LEU A 14 14.77 15.97 -12.32
CA LEU A 14 13.77 16.28 -11.31
C LEU A 14 14.05 15.39 -10.10
N ALA A 15 14.41 16.01 -8.97
CA ALA A 15 14.66 15.28 -7.74
C ALA A 15 13.41 14.48 -7.36
N CYS A 16 13.59 13.21 -7.01
CA CYS A 16 12.48 12.38 -6.53
C CYS A 16 11.83 13.00 -5.28
N ALA A 17 10.61 12.58 -4.96
CA ALA A 17 9.86 13.14 -3.82
C ALA A 17 10.66 13.06 -2.51
N ALA A 18 11.41 11.98 -2.30
CA ALA A 18 12.25 11.80 -1.13
C ALA A 18 13.39 12.81 -1.04
N CYS A 19 14.19 12.93 -2.10
CA CYS A 19 15.33 13.84 -2.13
C CYS A 19 14.89 15.30 -2.05
N LYS A 20 13.75 15.64 -2.68
CA LYS A 20 13.12 16.96 -2.57
C LYS A 20 12.72 17.28 -1.13
N LEU A 21 12.03 16.36 -0.45
CA LEU A 21 11.60 16.55 0.95
C LEU A 21 12.79 16.65 1.90
N LEU A 22 13.81 15.80 1.71
CA LEU A 22 15.02 15.74 2.54
C LEU A 22 16.05 16.83 2.21
N ARG A 23 15.76 17.71 1.23
CA ARG A 23 16.65 18.80 0.78
C ARG A 23 18.06 18.33 0.42
N ARG A 24 18.18 17.18 -0.24
CA ARG A 24 19.46 16.61 -0.71
C ARG A 24 19.47 16.39 -2.22
N ARG A 25 20.66 16.28 -2.79
CA ARG A 25 20.83 15.96 -4.22
C ARG A 25 20.31 14.56 -4.53
N CYS A 26 19.55 14.42 -5.62
CA CYS A 26 19.11 13.12 -6.13
C CYS A 26 20.17 12.58 -7.10
N MET A 27 20.80 11.45 -6.76
CA MET A 27 21.81 10.78 -7.58
C MET A 27 21.15 9.82 -8.59
N GLN A 28 21.90 9.39 -9.61
CA GLN A 28 21.40 8.47 -10.65
C GLN A 28 21.00 7.10 -10.09
N ASP A 29 21.66 6.65 -9.02
CA ASP A 29 21.45 5.40 -8.29
C ASP A 29 20.58 5.57 -7.04
N CYS A 30 19.75 6.61 -6.99
CA CYS A 30 18.92 6.90 -5.82
C CYS A 30 17.90 5.78 -5.56
N LEU A 31 18.07 5.06 -4.45
CA LEU A 31 17.17 3.97 -4.03
C LEU A 31 15.70 4.37 -3.94
N PHE A 32 15.39 5.63 -3.60
CA PHE A 32 14.02 6.11 -3.49
C PHE A 32 13.40 6.52 -4.84
N ALA A 33 14.20 6.83 -5.85
CA ALA A 33 13.72 7.44 -7.08
C ALA A 33 12.72 6.57 -7.87
N PRO A 34 12.91 5.24 -8.00
CA PRO A 34 11.94 4.38 -8.70
C PRO A 34 10.57 4.31 -8.01
N TYR A 35 10.52 4.49 -6.69
CA TYR A 35 9.31 4.23 -5.89
C TYR A 35 8.59 5.50 -5.41
N PHE A 36 9.30 6.63 -5.36
CA PHE A 36 8.77 7.91 -4.90
C PHE A 36 8.99 9.01 -5.94
N PRO A 37 8.27 8.96 -7.08
CA PRO A 37 8.42 9.93 -8.15
C PRO A 37 8.00 11.33 -7.70
N ALA A 38 8.56 12.35 -8.36
CA ALA A 38 8.27 13.75 -8.02
C ALA A 38 6.79 14.14 -8.22
N SER A 39 6.04 13.39 -9.03
CA SER A 39 4.60 13.55 -9.27
C SER A 39 3.73 13.17 -8.07
N GLU A 40 4.25 12.38 -7.13
CA GLU A 40 3.49 11.85 -5.99
C GLU A 40 4.15 12.19 -4.64
N PRO A 41 4.34 13.50 -4.32
CA PRO A 41 5.09 13.92 -3.14
C PRO A 41 4.46 13.48 -1.82
N HIS A 42 3.13 13.30 -1.79
CA HIS A 42 2.39 12.89 -0.62
C HIS A 42 2.75 11.46 -0.15
N LYS A 43 3.08 10.54 -1.09
CA LYS A 43 3.47 9.16 -0.76
C LYS A 43 4.67 9.14 0.17
N PHE A 44 5.75 9.82 -0.21
CA PHE A 44 6.95 9.87 0.62
C PHE A 44 6.74 10.70 1.89
N THR A 45 5.94 11.76 1.83
CA THR A 45 5.67 12.60 3.01
C THR A 45 5.03 11.77 4.14
N ASN A 46 4.02 10.96 3.83
CA ASN A 46 3.36 10.12 4.83
C ASN A 46 4.26 8.99 5.31
N VAL A 47 4.94 8.30 4.39
CA VAL A 47 5.91 7.24 4.72
C VAL A 47 7.02 7.78 5.63
N HIS A 48 7.57 8.95 5.32
CA HIS A 48 8.58 9.62 6.12
C HIS A 48 8.06 9.97 7.52
N LYS A 49 6.83 10.47 7.63
CA LYS A 49 6.22 10.83 8.91
C LYS A 49 6.01 9.61 9.82
N VAL A 50 5.65 8.46 9.26
CA VAL A 50 5.27 7.26 10.03
C VAL A 50 6.47 6.36 10.30
N PHE A 51 7.29 6.10 9.28
CA PHE A 51 8.41 5.16 9.37
C PHE A 51 9.77 5.85 9.50
N GLY A 52 9.92 7.06 8.95
CA GLY A 52 11.20 7.75 8.87
C GLY A 52 12.04 7.30 7.66
N ALA A 53 12.80 8.23 7.07
CA ALA A 53 13.57 7.96 5.85
C ALA A 53 14.65 6.90 6.05
N SER A 54 15.34 6.91 7.19
CA SER A 54 16.43 5.96 7.48
C SER A 54 15.93 4.53 7.61
N ASN A 55 14.78 4.33 8.27
CA ASN A 55 14.19 3.00 8.43
C ASN A 55 13.73 2.44 7.09
N VAL A 56 13.07 3.25 6.27
CA VAL A 56 12.66 2.86 4.92
C VAL A 56 13.87 2.55 4.06
N ASN A 57 14.94 3.35 4.13
CA ASN A 57 16.18 3.07 3.41
C ASN A 57 16.75 1.70 3.80
N LYS A 58 16.83 1.42 5.10
CA LYS A 58 17.33 0.14 5.62
C LYS A 58 16.46 -1.04 5.14
N MET A 59 15.14 -0.95 5.31
CA MET A 59 14.19 -1.97 4.85
C MET A 59 14.34 -2.28 3.36
N LEU A 60 14.48 -1.25 2.51
CA LEU A 60 14.64 -1.47 1.07
C LEU A 60 16.02 -2.05 0.71
N GLN A 61 17.08 -1.70 1.43
CA GLN A 61 18.40 -2.29 1.22
C GLN A 61 18.45 -3.78 1.60
N ASP A 62 17.72 -4.16 2.65
CA ASP A 62 17.66 -5.54 3.14
C ASP A 62 16.79 -6.46 2.26
N LEU A 63 16.07 -5.90 1.28
CA LEU A 63 15.17 -6.63 0.39
C LEU A 63 15.73 -6.87 -1.02
N PRO A 64 15.44 -8.04 -1.64
CA PRO A 64 15.58 -8.25 -3.07
C PRO A 64 14.83 -7.19 -3.88
N GLU A 65 15.37 -6.79 -5.04
CA GLU A 65 14.83 -5.68 -5.83
C GLU A 65 13.40 -5.93 -6.30
N ASP A 66 13.06 -7.17 -6.65
CA ASP A 66 11.74 -7.60 -7.08
C ASP A 66 10.65 -7.43 -6.00
N GLN A 67 11.03 -7.38 -4.73
CA GLN A 67 10.10 -7.21 -3.61
C GLN A 67 9.89 -5.74 -3.21
N ARG A 68 10.85 -4.86 -3.51
CA ARG A 68 10.87 -3.47 -3.05
C ARG A 68 9.62 -2.70 -3.47
N ALA A 69 9.14 -2.88 -4.70
CA ALA A 69 7.94 -2.19 -5.18
C ALA A 69 6.70 -2.55 -4.35
N ASN A 70 6.50 -3.84 -4.06
CA ASN A 70 5.40 -4.32 -3.24
C ASN A 70 5.53 -3.82 -1.79
N THR A 71 6.73 -3.87 -1.22
CA THR A 71 6.99 -3.33 0.12
C THR A 71 6.67 -1.84 0.20
N VAL A 72 7.11 -1.03 -0.77
CA VAL A 72 6.78 0.40 -0.77
C VAL A 72 5.27 0.62 -0.86
N SER A 73 4.56 -0.17 -1.66
CA SER A 73 3.09 -0.10 -1.74
C SER A 73 2.45 -0.32 -0.37
N SER A 74 2.87 -1.35 0.37
CA SER A 74 2.39 -1.64 1.73
C SER A 74 2.72 -0.50 2.69
N LEU A 75 3.96 0.00 2.69
CA LEU A 75 4.37 1.13 3.54
C LEU A 75 3.55 2.39 3.26
N VAL A 76 3.27 2.69 1.99
CA VAL A 76 2.41 3.83 1.61
C VAL A 76 1.00 3.63 2.13
N TYR A 77 0.42 2.45 1.97
CA TYR A 77 -0.92 2.13 2.50
C TYR A 77 -0.98 2.28 4.02
N GLU A 78 -0.04 1.66 4.74
CA GLU A 78 0.03 1.72 6.20
C GLU A 78 0.26 3.15 6.71
N ALA A 79 1.16 3.90 6.07
CA ALA A 79 1.40 5.29 6.44
C ALA A 79 0.17 6.16 6.21
N ASN A 80 -0.55 5.96 5.10
CA ASN A 80 -1.79 6.68 4.82
C ASN A 80 -2.87 6.33 5.85
N ALA A 81 -3.03 5.06 6.21
CA ALA A 81 -3.97 4.63 7.23
C ALA A 81 -3.63 5.26 8.59
N ARG A 82 -2.34 5.26 8.98
CA ARG A 82 -1.86 5.88 10.22
C ARG A 82 -2.05 7.41 10.25
N VAL A 83 -1.97 8.08 9.10
CA VAL A 83 -2.26 9.52 9.01
C VAL A 83 -3.75 9.81 9.15
N ARG A 84 -4.63 8.96 8.61
CA ARG A 84 -6.10 9.08 8.77
C ARG A 84 -6.56 8.74 10.17
N ASP A 85 -6.03 7.65 10.75
CA ASP A 85 -6.30 7.19 12.11
C ASP A 85 -4.97 7.11 12.90
N PRO A 86 -4.62 8.19 13.65
CA PRO A 86 -3.43 8.22 14.48
C PRO A 86 -3.48 7.32 15.72
N VAL A 87 -4.60 6.64 15.99
CA VAL A 87 -4.75 5.71 17.10
C VAL A 87 -4.56 4.29 16.58
N ASN A 88 -5.35 3.83 15.62
CA ASN A 88 -5.35 2.43 15.17
C ASN A 88 -4.68 2.21 13.80
N GLY A 89 -4.55 3.26 12.97
CA GLY A 89 -4.01 3.12 11.62
C GLY A 89 -4.71 2.02 10.81
N CYS A 90 -3.94 1.16 10.15
CA CYS A 90 -4.49 0.04 9.38
C CYS A 90 -5.14 -1.05 10.26
N VAL A 91 -4.83 -1.11 11.56
CA VAL A 91 -5.46 -2.08 12.48
C VAL A 91 -6.96 -1.81 12.62
N GLY A 92 -7.38 -0.54 12.59
CA GLY A 92 -8.80 -0.18 12.61
C GLY A 92 -9.55 -0.73 11.39
N GLU A 93 -8.94 -0.67 10.21
CA GLU A 93 -9.51 -1.26 8.98
C GLU A 93 -9.59 -2.79 9.08
N ILE A 94 -8.55 -3.43 9.62
CA ILE A 94 -8.53 -4.89 9.86
C ILE A 94 -9.66 -5.29 10.81
N THR A 95 -9.81 -4.61 11.94
CA THR A 95 -10.86 -4.91 12.94
C THR A 95 -12.26 -4.70 12.35
N ALA A 96 -12.47 -3.65 11.57
CA ALA A 96 -13.74 -3.41 10.91
C ALA A 96 -14.09 -4.52 9.91
N LEU A 97 -13.11 -5.00 9.14
CA LEU A 97 -13.30 -6.11 8.20
C LEU A 97 -13.55 -7.44 8.93
N GLN A 98 -12.86 -7.69 10.04
CA GLN A 98 -13.09 -8.88 10.87
C GLN A 98 -14.50 -8.89 11.48
N SER A 99 -15.01 -7.74 11.92
CA SER A 99 -16.39 -7.63 12.42
C SER A 99 -17.40 -7.91 11.30
N GLN A 100 -17.21 -7.32 10.12
CA GLN A 100 -18.09 -7.57 8.97
C GLN A 100 -18.08 -9.05 8.55
N LEU A 101 -16.92 -9.69 8.58
CA LEU A 101 -16.79 -11.11 8.30
C LEU A 101 -17.57 -11.95 9.32
N ALA A 102 -17.45 -11.63 10.61
CA ALA A 102 -18.20 -12.32 11.67
C ALA A 102 -19.72 -12.17 11.48
N ASP A 103 -20.20 -10.96 11.17
CA ASP A 103 -21.62 -10.70 10.90
C ASP A 103 -22.13 -11.52 9.71
N LYS A 104 -21.32 -11.61 8.64
CA LYS A 104 -21.67 -12.36 7.44
C LYS A 104 -21.66 -13.87 7.67
N ILE A 105 -20.72 -14.38 8.47
CA ILE A 105 -20.70 -15.79 8.87
C ILE A 105 -21.97 -16.12 9.67
N ALA A 106 -22.31 -15.30 10.67
CA ALA A 106 -23.54 -15.49 11.46
C ALA A 106 -24.81 -15.39 10.61
N GLU A 107 -24.81 -14.55 9.57
CA GLU A 107 -25.91 -14.47 8.61
C GLU A 107 -26.07 -15.76 7.79
N VAL A 108 -24.98 -16.29 7.25
CA VAL A 108 -24.97 -17.55 6.50
C VAL A 108 -25.44 -18.71 7.37
N GLU A 109 -24.94 -18.83 8.60
CA GLU A 109 -25.33 -19.89 9.53
C GLU A 109 -26.82 -19.85 9.84
N ARG A 110 -27.39 -18.67 10.10
CA ARG A 110 -28.82 -18.50 10.35
C ARG A 110 -29.67 -18.96 9.16
N LEU A 111 -29.26 -18.59 7.94
CA LEU A 111 -29.98 -18.97 6.73
C LEU A 111 -29.88 -20.47 6.45
N GLN A 112 -28.74 -21.10 6.76
CA GLN A 112 -28.56 -22.54 6.65
C GLN A 112 -29.53 -23.28 7.58
N VAL A 113 -29.66 -22.85 8.84
CA VAL A 113 -30.62 -23.44 9.80
C VAL A 113 -32.06 -23.32 9.29
N LEU A 114 -32.46 -22.14 8.79
CA LEU A 114 -33.81 -21.95 8.25
C LEU A 114 -34.08 -22.83 7.03
N LEU A 115 -33.08 -23.00 6.15
CA LEU A 115 -33.18 -23.87 4.99
C LEU A 115 -33.32 -25.35 5.37
N GLU A 116 -32.60 -25.81 6.38
CA GLU A 116 -32.70 -27.19 6.90
C GLU A 116 -34.06 -27.47 7.54
N ALA A 117 -34.61 -26.50 8.27
CA ALA A 117 -35.96 -26.60 8.83
C ALA A 117 -37.03 -26.69 7.72
N GLU A 118 -36.94 -25.86 6.68
CA GLU A 118 -37.88 -25.90 5.54
C GLU A 118 -37.78 -27.22 4.75
N LYS A 119 -36.57 -27.76 4.57
CA LYS A 119 -36.37 -29.08 3.96
C LYS A 119 -37.02 -30.20 4.79
N SER A 120 -36.91 -30.12 6.12
CA SER A 120 -37.51 -31.10 7.04
C SER A 120 -39.04 -31.00 7.09
N ASN A 121 -39.60 -29.80 6.89
CA ASN A 121 -41.05 -29.60 6.75
C ASN A 121 -41.62 -30.04 5.39
N ARG A 122 -40.77 -30.22 4.36
CA ARG A 122 -41.17 -30.68 3.01
C ARG A 122 -41.08 -32.18 2.79
N SER A 123 -40.61 -32.99 3.73
CA SER A 123 -40.76 -34.45 3.63
C SER A 123 -42.25 -34.79 3.55
N PRO A 124 -42.74 -35.43 2.47
CA PRO A 124 -44.17 -35.58 2.22
C PRO A 124 -44.81 -36.45 3.31
N SER A 125 -45.90 -35.94 3.89
CA SER A 125 -46.91 -36.81 4.48
C SER A 125 -47.44 -37.72 3.37
N SER A 126 -47.46 -39.02 3.68
CA SER A 126 -47.90 -40.12 2.83
C SER A 126 -49.24 -39.89 2.12
#